data_AF-A0A3B6RLW6-F1
#
_entry.id   AF-A0A3B6RLW6-F1
#
_cell.length_a   1.000
_cell.length_b   1.000
_cell.length_c   1.000
_cell.angle_alpha   90.00
_cell.angle_beta   90.00
_cell.angle_gamma   90.00
#
_symmetry.space_group_name_H-M   'P 1'
#
loop_
_entity.id
_entity.type
_entity.pdbx_description
1 polymer ?
#
loop_
_entity_poly.entity_id
_entity_poly.type
_entity_poly.pdbx_seq_one_letter_code
_entity_poly.pdbx_strand_id
1 'polypeptide(L)'
;MHLVNPVTCEQIALPSVITIEQVRPIFDENGAAHKYELSWHTGMHDGYNSPSIFALDNLRHELHYKAYVFSDASTESFIVVLIHNPMRQLSYARVGDDKWTWLPPHDIYDDCTYKNGLLYAATATGEIHAFDLSGPFASMKIIMGASENVSAGSVYIVQAPWGDLLLIGRIFGDYDLEPEPGASVFWQTGRINMYEVDKVASKLKEINSLRAHVLFLGHNQSLCLNAEEYPALKANHVYFTDDSFFWTTGLKNNHCDMGVLDLDDNSREEIISPHLCSNFPAPMWITADLRKMNLASVGVA
;
A
#
# COMPACT_ATOMS: atom_id res chain seq x y z
N MET A 1 10.98 -9.48 -11.74
CA MET A 1 9.80 -9.66 -10.85
C MET A 1 8.58 -9.89 -11.74
N HIS A 2 7.44 -10.33 -11.20
CA HIS A 2 6.24 -10.55 -12.03
C HIS A 2 4.98 -10.05 -11.33
N LEU A 3 4.06 -9.46 -12.10
CA LEU A 3 2.66 -9.39 -11.71
C LEU A 3 2.04 -10.76 -11.96
N VAL A 4 1.21 -11.24 -11.04
CA VAL A 4 0.52 -12.52 -11.16
C VAL A 4 -0.97 -12.28 -11.01
N ASN A 5 -1.75 -12.71 -11.99
CA ASN A 5 -3.19 -12.80 -11.83
C ASN A 5 -3.50 -14.06 -11.00
N PRO A 6 -4.03 -13.93 -9.76
CA PRO A 6 -4.25 -15.08 -8.89
C PRO A 6 -5.36 -16.02 -9.37
N VAL A 7 -6.20 -15.59 -10.33
CA VAL A 7 -7.29 -16.40 -10.87
C VAL A 7 -6.89 -17.12 -12.15
N THR A 8 -6.23 -16.44 -13.08
CA THR A 8 -5.82 -17.02 -14.37
C THR A 8 -4.41 -17.60 -14.37
N CYS A 9 -3.62 -17.31 -13.33
CA CYS A 9 -2.18 -17.60 -13.25
C CYS A 9 -1.33 -16.90 -14.32
N GLU A 10 -1.89 -15.96 -15.08
CA GLU A 10 -1.14 -15.16 -16.05
C GLU A 10 -0.08 -14.32 -15.35
N GLN A 11 1.09 -14.20 -16.00
CA GLN A 11 2.22 -13.46 -15.47
C GLN A 11 2.68 -12.39 -16.44
N ILE A 12 2.90 -11.18 -15.93
CA ILE A 12 3.47 -10.08 -16.69
C ILE A 12 4.83 -9.76 -16.07
N ALA A 13 5.88 -9.78 -16.89
CA ALA A 13 7.22 -9.45 -16.44
C ALA A 13 7.31 -7.97 -16.00
N LEU A 14 7.93 -7.77 -14.85
CA LEU A 14 8.33 -6.47 -14.32
C LEU A 14 9.86 -6.37 -14.30
N PRO A 15 10.40 -5.13 -14.28
CA PRO A 15 11.84 -4.94 -14.18
C PRO A 15 12.49 -5.72 -13.04
N SER A 16 13.74 -6.11 -13.25
CA SER A 16 14.49 -6.88 -12.26
C SER A 16 14.73 -6.06 -10.99
N VAL A 17 14.81 -6.74 -9.84
CA VAL A 17 15.07 -6.10 -8.54
C VAL A 17 16.39 -5.33 -8.52
N ILE A 18 17.37 -5.77 -9.33
CA ILE A 18 18.69 -5.13 -9.47
C ILE A 18 18.64 -3.76 -10.15
N THR A 19 17.49 -3.39 -10.69
CA THR A 19 17.29 -2.08 -11.33
C THR A 19 16.66 -1.05 -10.38
N ILE A 20 16.34 -1.46 -9.14
CA ILE A 20 16.00 -0.55 -8.06
C ILE A 20 17.30 0.09 -7.58
N GLU A 21 17.30 1.42 -7.44
CA GLU A 21 18.49 2.25 -7.15
C GLU A 21 19.35 1.70 -5.99
N GLN A 22 18.71 1.21 -4.93
CA GLN A 22 19.38 0.76 -3.71
C GLN A 22 19.92 -0.67 -3.78
N VAL A 23 19.65 -1.44 -4.84
CA VAL A 23 19.99 -2.87 -4.92
C VAL A 23 21.15 -3.10 -5.88
N ARG A 24 22.24 -3.69 -5.37
CA ARG A 24 23.39 -4.10 -6.17
C ARG A 24 23.58 -5.62 -6.14
N PRO A 25 23.65 -6.30 -7.30
CA PRO A 25 23.96 -7.73 -7.32
C PRO A 25 25.44 -7.97 -6.98
N ILE A 26 25.69 -9.02 -6.20
CA ILE A 26 27.03 -9.56 -5.94
C ILE A 26 27.16 -10.87 -6.72
N PHE A 27 28.19 -10.96 -7.55
CA PHE A 27 28.45 -12.10 -8.42
C PHE A 27 29.51 -13.04 -7.83
N ASP A 28 29.34 -14.33 -8.05
CA ASP A 28 30.33 -15.34 -7.70
C ASP A 28 31.46 -15.40 -8.73
N GLU A 29 32.42 -16.32 -8.53
CA GLU A 29 33.54 -16.54 -9.44
C GLU A 29 33.12 -16.97 -10.86
N ASN A 30 31.90 -17.49 -11.03
CA ASN A 30 31.34 -17.90 -12.32
C ASN A 30 30.52 -16.79 -12.98
N GLY A 31 30.41 -15.62 -12.35
CA GLY A 31 29.60 -14.49 -12.84
C GLY A 31 28.10 -14.64 -12.58
N ALA A 32 27.68 -15.58 -11.73
CA ALA A 32 26.29 -15.74 -11.33
C ALA A 32 25.98 -14.88 -10.10
N ALA A 33 24.86 -14.14 -10.13
CA ALA A 33 24.42 -13.38 -8.96
C ALA A 33 24.05 -14.35 -7.84
N HIS A 34 24.69 -14.23 -6.68
CA HIS A 34 24.49 -15.14 -5.54
C HIS A 34 24.06 -14.42 -4.26
N LYS A 35 24.23 -13.09 -4.21
CA LYS A 35 23.79 -12.22 -3.11
C LYS A 35 23.39 -10.85 -3.64
N TYR A 36 22.71 -10.08 -2.81
CA TYR A 36 22.43 -8.68 -3.05
C TYR A 36 23.00 -7.82 -1.93
N GLU A 37 23.57 -6.67 -2.29
CA GLU A 37 23.87 -5.58 -1.39
C GLU A 37 22.71 -4.56 -1.46
N LEU A 38 22.11 -4.24 -0.32
CA LEU A 38 21.09 -3.21 -0.18
C LEU A 38 21.72 -1.97 0.47
N SER A 39 21.73 -0.86 -0.26
CA SER A 39 22.11 0.46 0.25
C SER A 39 20.98 1.02 1.11
N TRP A 40 21.32 1.58 2.28
CA TRP A 40 20.37 2.29 3.14
C TRP A 40 20.21 3.78 2.77
N HIS A 41 20.59 4.15 1.55
CA HIS A 41 20.47 5.51 1.04
C HIS A 41 19.01 5.91 0.76
N THR A 42 18.62 7.08 1.28
CA THR A 42 17.27 7.64 1.10
C THR A 42 17.23 8.93 0.29
N GLY A 43 18.38 9.46 -0.17
CA GLY A 43 18.47 10.77 -0.82
C GLY A 43 18.17 11.99 0.06
N MET A 44 17.64 11.80 1.27
CA MET A 44 17.23 12.86 2.20
C MET A 44 18.21 13.08 3.36
N HIS A 45 18.91 12.02 3.77
CA HIS A 45 19.85 12.06 4.89
C HIS A 45 21.22 11.54 4.49
N ASP A 46 22.27 12.30 4.80
CA ASP A 46 23.65 11.79 4.78
C ASP A 46 23.86 10.94 6.05
N GLY A 47 23.40 9.69 6.00
CA GLY A 47 23.38 8.75 7.14
C GLY A 47 24.20 7.49 6.90
N TYR A 48 25.17 7.24 7.80
CA TYR A 48 26.24 6.24 7.82
C TYR A 48 25.84 4.75 7.89
N ASN A 49 24.64 4.36 7.47
CA ASN A 49 24.27 2.95 7.52
C ASN A 49 25.04 2.18 6.45
N SER A 50 25.91 1.29 6.90
CA SER A 50 26.65 0.40 6.01
C SER A 50 25.65 -0.47 5.23
N PRO A 51 25.86 -0.70 3.93
CA PRO A 51 25.01 -1.57 3.16
C PRO A 51 24.87 -2.95 3.82
N SER A 52 23.70 -3.56 3.66
CA SER A 52 23.43 -4.90 4.18
C SER A 52 23.45 -5.93 3.06
N ILE A 53 24.03 -7.10 3.34
CA ILE A 53 24.14 -8.18 2.36
C ILE A 53 23.06 -9.22 2.64
N PHE A 54 22.27 -9.53 1.62
CA PHE A 54 21.19 -10.51 1.68
C PHE A 54 21.42 -11.66 0.71
N ALA A 55 20.97 -12.85 1.12
CA ALA A 55 20.78 -13.97 0.19
C ALA A 55 19.65 -13.65 -0.82
N LEU A 56 19.66 -14.33 -1.96
CA LEU A 56 18.71 -14.06 -3.06
C LEU A 56 17.24 -14.18 -2.64
N ASP A 57 16.94 -15.16 -1.79
CA ASP A 57 15.60 -15.45 -1.26
C ASP A 57 15.19 -14.57 -0.08
N ASN A 58 16.16 -13.93 0.57
CA ASN A 58 15.93 -13.09 1.74
C ASN A 58 15.66 -11.62 1.40
N LEU A 59 16.26 -11.09 0.31
CA LEU A 59 16.10 -9.67 -0.06
C LEU A 59 14.62 -9.25 -0.15
N ARG A 60 13.75 -10.11 -0.70
CA ARG A 60 12.32 -9.78 -0.87
C ARG A 60 11.59 -9.46 0.44
N HIS A 61 12.04 -10.05 1.56
CA HIS A 61 11.42 -9.87 2.87
C HIS A 61 11.82 -8.54 3.50
N GLU A 62 12.96 -8.00 3.07
CA GLU A 62 13.50 -6.74 3.56
C GLU A 62 13.14 -5.58 2.64
N LEU A 63 13.15 -5.81 1.32
CA LEU A 63 12.99 -4.77 0.32
C LEU A 63 11.54 -4.33 0.18
N HIS A 64 10.60 -5.26 0.05
CA HIS A 64 9.22 -4.92 -0.32
C HIS A 64 8.40 -4.56 0.90
N TYR A 65 7.84 -3.35 0.89
CA TYR A 65 6.88 -2.93 1.91
C TYR A 65 5.46 -3.09 1.39
N LYS A 66 5.13 -2.48 0.24
CA LYS A 66 3.79 -2.53 -0.36
C LYS A 66 3.87 -2.35 -1.86
N ALA A 67 3.07 -3.09 -2.63
CA ALA A 67 3.04 -2.99 -4.09
C ALA A 67 1.62 -2.71 -4.59
N TYR A 68 1.49 -1.75 -5.49
CA TYR A 68 0.23 -1.32 -6.07
C TYR A 68 0.25 -1.52 -7.57
N VAL A 69 -0.87 -1.98 -8.10
CA VAL A 69 -1.11 -2.09 -9.54
C VAL A 69 -2.28 -1.19 -9.86
N PHE A 70 -2.02 -0.15 -10.66
CA PHE A 70 -3.07 0.77 -11.10
C PHE A 70 -3.27 0.66 -12.59
N SER A 71 -4.52 0.77 -13.04
CA SER A 71 -4.83 0.94 -14.46
C SER A 71 -4.42 2.33 -14.92
N ASP A 72 -3.70 2.41 -16.02
CA ASP A 72 -3.37 3.66 -16.69
C ASP A 72 -4.20 3.78 -17.98
N ALA A 73 -5.28 4.55 -17.89
CA ALA A 73 -6.18 4.78 -19.01
C ALA A 73 -5.51 5.55 -20.18
N SER A 74 -4.40 6.26 -19.93
CA SER A 74 -3.69 7.01 -20.99
C SER A 74 -2.87 6.10 -21.91
N THR A 75 -2.45 4.94 -21.41
CA THR A 75 -1.62 3.97 -22.13
C THR A 75 -2.35 2.63 -22.37
N GLU A 76 -3.61 2.51 -21.95
CA GLU A 76 -4.38 1.27 -21.93
C GLU A 76 -3.61 0.10 -21.28
N SER A 77 -2.80 0.40 -20.26
CA SER A 77 -1.88 -0.54 -19.62
C SER A 77 -1.93 -0.39 -18.08
N PHE A 78 -0.91 -0.89 -17.40
CA PHE A 78 -0.77 -0.82 -15.95
C PHE A 78 0.51 -0.09 -15.56
N ILE A 79 0.42 0.63 -14.45
CA ILE A 79 1.56 1.17 -13.71
C ILE A 79 1.66 0.42 -12.38
N VAL A 80 2.88 0.01 -12.04
CA VAL A 80 3.19 -0.61 -10.76
C VAL A 80 3.96 0.38 -9.92
N VAL A 81 3.47 0.62 -8.70
CA VAL A 81 4.15 1.48 -7.72
C VAL A 81 4.57 0.59 -6.55
N LEU A 82 5.84 0.70 -6.18
CA LEU A 82 6.44 -0.04 -5.10
C LEU A 82 6.79 0.95 -3.98
N ILE A 83 6.23 0.72 -2.80
CA ILE A 83 6.78 1.22 -1.54
C ILE A 83 7.82 0.20 -1.08
N HIS A 84 9.07 0.63 -0.94
CA HIS A 84 10.18 -0.27 -0.61
C HIS A 84 11.13 0.35 0.41
N ASN A 85 11.89 -0.53 1.07
CA ASN A 85 13.02 -0.12 1.87
C ASN A 85 14.19 0.38 0.99
N PRO A 86 15.06 1.23 1.53
CA PRO A 86 15.08 1.71 2.92
C PRO A 86 14.04 2.80 3.19
N MET A 87 13.45 2.79 4.39
CA MET A 87 12.57 3.84 4.92
C MET A 87 11.31 4.13 4.07
N ARG A 88 10.72 3.11 3.45
CA ARG A 88 9.44 3.23 2.69
C ARG A 88 9.47 4.32 1.62
N GLN A 89 10.45 4.25 0.73
CA GLN A 89 10.57 5.09 -0.46
C GLN A 89 9.70 4.56 -1.61
N LEU A 90 9.55 5.37 -2.66
CA LEU A 90 8.74 5.01 -3.83
C LEU A 90 9.59 4.80 -5.09
N SER A 91 9.28 3.72 -5.80
CA SER A 91 9.69 3.50 -7.18
C SER A 91 8.48 3.08 -8.01
N TYR A 92 8.51 3.35 -9.32
CA TYR A 92 7.46 2.86 -10.21
C TYR A 92 8.02 2.28 -11.50
N ALA A 93 7.21 1.46 -12.16
CA ALA A 93 7.47 0.92 -13.49
C ALA A 93 6.17 0.75 -14.25
N ARG A 94 6.21 0.93 -15.57
CA ARG A 94 5.14 0.54 -16.49
C ARG A 94 5.41 -0.85 -17.05
N VAL A 95 4.35 -1.50 -17.51
CA VAL A 95 4.50 -2.76 -18.26
C VAL A 95 5.37 -2.50 -19.49
N GLY A 96 6.46 -3.26 -19.62
CA GLY A 96 7.42 -3.13 -20.72
C GLY A 96 8.66 -2.28 -20.39
N ASP A 97 8.68 -1.59 -19.24
CA ASP A 97 9.89 -0.91 -18.79
C ASP A 97 11.01 -1.93 -18.49
N ASP A 98 12.25 -1.53 -18.71
CA ASP A 98 13.45 -2.33 -18.44
C ASP A 98 14.01 -2.13 -17.02
N LYS A 99 13.65 -1.02 -16.37
CA LYS A 99 14.11 -0.63 -15.02
C LYS A 99 13.03 0.02 -14.17
N TRP A 100 13.20 -0.03 -12.85
CA TRP A 100 12.42 0.79 -11.92
C TRP A 100 12.88 2.25 -11.99
N THR A 101 11.92 3.18 -11.98
CA THR A 101 12.18 4.61 -11.84
C THR A 101 11.99 5.01 -10.39
N TRP A 102 13.09 5.36 -9.72
CA TRP A 102 13.06 5.92 -8.36
C TRP A 102 12.44 7.31 -8.40
N LEU A 103 11.42 7.55 -7.56
CA LEU A 103 10.75 8.84 -7.47
C LEU A 103 11.58 9.84 -6.65
N PRO A 104 11.33 11.17 -6.81
CA PRO A 104 12.01 12.20 -6.02
C PRO A 104 12.14 11.81 -4.54
N PRO A 105 13.35 11.86 -3.97
CA PRO A 105 13.63 11.28 -2.66
C PRO A 105 12.73 11.84 -1.57
N HIS A 106 12.10 10.94 -0.83
CA HIS A 106 11.38 11.17 0.42
C HIS A 106 11.14 9.81 1.07
N ASP A 107 10.93 9.78 2.38
CA ASP A 107 10.72 8.56 3.13
C ASP A 107 9.32 8.50 3.76
N ILE A 108 9.11 7.40 4.49
CA ILE A 108 7.98 7.12 5.37
C ILE A 108 6.61 7.12 4.69
N TYR A 109 6.53 6.76 3.41
CA TYR A 109 5.25 6.55 2.73
C TYR A 109 4.51 5.32 3.27
N ASP A 110 3.22 5.48 3.57
CA ASP A 110 2.36 4.38 4.03
C ASP A 110 1.42 3.89 2.91
N ASP A 111 0.90 4.80 2.09
CA ASP A 111 -0.09 4.47 1.04
C ASP A 111 0.00 5.40 -0.16
N CYS A 112 -0.53 4.93 -1.29
CA CYS A 112 -0.63 5.74 -2.50
C CYS A 112 -1.86 5.40 -3.35
N THR A 113 -2.30 6.37 -4.15
CA THR A 113 -3.37 6.20 -5.13
C THR A 113 -3.02 6.91 -6.43
N TYR A 114 -3.42 6.34 -7.56
CA TYR A 114 -3.07 6.84 -8.88
C TYR A 114 -4.32 7.09 -9.72
N LYS A 115 -4.35 8.23 -10.43
CA LYS A 115 -5.38 8.55 -11.41
C LYS A 115 -4.83 9.47 -12.49
N ASN A 116 -4.97 9.04 -13.76
CA ASN A 116 -4.72 9.86 -14.95
C ASN A 116 -3.33 10.53 -14.96
N GLY A 117 -2.26 9.76 -14.77
CA GLY A 117 -0.88 10.28 -14.77
C GLY A 117 -0.42 10.90 -13.44
N LEU A 118 -1.32 11.11 -12.47
CA LEU A 118 -0.99 11.65 -11.16
C LEU A 118 -1.02 10.55 -10.11
N LEU A 119 0.10 10.40 -9.39
CA LEU A 119 0.22 9.57 -8.20
C LEU A 119 0.16 10.46 -6.97
N TYR A 120 -0.79 10.21 -6.07
CA TYR A 120 -0.82 10.83 -4.75
C TYR A 120 -0.29 9.82 -3.73
N ALA A 121 0.69 10.21 -2.93
CA ALA A 121 1.25 9.36 -1.88
C ALA A 121 1.19 10.08 -0.53
N ALA A 122 0.81 9.35 0.51
CA ALA A 122 0.73 9.84 1.87
C ALA A 122 1.84 9.24 2.74
N THR A 123 2.44 10.08 3.59
CA THR A 123 3.40 9.64 4.60
C THR A 123 2.70 9.27 5.90
N ALA A 124 3.44 8.57 6.77
CA ALA A 124 3.00 8.28 8.14
C ALA A 124 2.74 9.53 9.00
N THR A 125 3.19 10.73 8.57
CA THR A 125 2.90 12.01 9.25
C THR A 125 1.71 12.76 8.65
N GLY A 126 1.00 12.15 7.70
CA GLY A 126 -0.13 12.76 6.99
C GLY A 126 0.26 13.77 5.92
N GLU A 127 1.56 13.90 5.61
CA GLU A 127 2.02 14.70 4.46
C GLU A 127 1.61 14.02 3.15
N ILE A 128 1.19 14.82 2.15
CA ILE A 128 0.70 14.32 0.86
C ILE A 128 1.52 14.93 -0.27
N HIS A 129 2.11 14.05 -1.07
CA HIS A 129 2.81 14.39 -2.30
C HIS A 129 2.00 14.01 -3.53
N ALA A 130 2.00 14.89 -4.53
CA ALA A 130 1.54 14.59 -5.86
C ALA A 130 2.74 14.46 -6.80
N PHE A 131 2.85 13.30 -7.45
CA PHE A 131 3.81 13.06 -8.50
C PHE A 131 3.12 13.11 -9.87
N ASP A 132 3.62 13.96 -10.75
CA ASP A 132 3.25 13.93 -12.16
C ASP A 132 4.15 12.95 -12.89
N LEU A 133 3.56 11.83 -13.31
CA LEU A 133 4.23 10.74 -14.01
C LEU A 133 3.93 10.76 -15.52
N SER A 134 3.25 11.79 -16.04
CA SER A 134 2.88 11.88 -17.46
C SER A 134 4.06 12.18 -18.37
N GLY A 135 5.10 12.83 -17.83
CA GLY A 135 6.33 13.17 -18.55
C GLY A 135 7.42 12.09 -18.46
N PRO A 136 8.55 12.29 -19.17
CA PRO A 136 9.71 11.40 -19.10
C PRO A 136 10.43 11.46 -17.75
N PHE A 137 10.20 12.52 -16.97
CA PHE A 137 10.73 12.71 -15.63
C PHE A 137 9.58 12.98 -14.67
N ALA A 138 9.58 12.27 -13.54
CA ALA A 138 8.60 12.52 -12.50
C ALA A 138 8.87 13.86 -11.81
N SER A 139 7.85 14.69 -11.66
CA SER A 139 7.92 15.90 -10.84
C SER A 139 7.07 15.74 -9.59
N MET A 140 7.52 16.29 -8.46
CA MET A 140 6.84 16.20 -7.16
C MET A 140 6.35 17.58 -6.72
N LYS A 141 5.16 17.64 -6.13
CA LYS A 141 4.63 18.79 -5.41
C LYS A 141 4.06 18.37 -4.06
N ILE A 142 4.33 19.15 -3.02
CA ILE A 142 3.69 19.00 -1.72
C ILE A 142 2.30 19.62 -1.79
N ILE A 143 1.27 18.80 -1.58
CA ILE A 143 -0.14 19.22 -1.62
C ILE A 143 -0.62 19.58 -0.21
N MET A 144 -0.15 18.83 0.78
CA MET A 144 -0.43 19.03 2.19
C MET A 144 0.85 18.67 2.94
N GLY A 145 1.40 19.57 3.76
CA GLY A 145 2.52 19.27 4.65
C GLY A 145 2.12 18.37 5.83
N ALA A 146 3.10 17.86 6.55
CA ALA A 146 2.87 17.09 7.78
C ALA A 146 1.90 17.79 8.76
N SER A 147 1.04 17.02 9.41
CA SER A 147 0.05 17.53 10.36
C SER A 147 0.08 16.73 11.65
N GLU A 148 0.25 17.41 12.79
CA GLU A 148 0.16 16.80 14.11
C GLU A 148 -1.23 16.19 14.38
N ASN A 149 -2.26 16.62 13.64
CA ASN A 149 -3.61 16.08 13.74
C ASN A 149 -3.73 14.65 13.19
N VAL A 150 -2.75 14.19 12.42
CA VAL A 150 -2.70 12.83 11.85
C VAL A 150 -1.71 12.00 12.65
N SER A 151 -2.10 11.63 13.88
CA SER A 151 -1.42 10.59 14.64
C SER A 151 -2.14 9.26 14.41
N ALA A 152 -1.53 8.37 13.61
CA ALA A 152 -2.13 7.11 13.22
C ALA A 152 -1.07 5.99 13.21
N GLY A 153 -1.50 4.75 13.48
CA GLY A 153 -0.65 3.57 13.30
C GLY A 153 -0.48 3.20 11.82
N SER A 154 -1.42 3.59 10.96
CA SER A 154 -1.32 3.47 9.51
C SER A 154 -2.09 4.59 8.82
N VAL A 155 -1.52 5.15 7.75
CA VAL A 155 -2.15 6.20 6.94
C VAL A 155 -2.52 5.66 5.56
N TYR A 156 -3.72 5.98 5.09
CA TYR A 156 -4.22 5.62 3.76
C TYR A 156 -4.63 6.84 2.97
N ILE A 157 -4.53 6.74 1.65
CA ILE A 157 -4.95 7.80 0.73
C ILE A 157 -5.84 7.23 -0.36
N VAL A 158 -7.06 7.77 -0.46
CA VAL A 158 -8.11 7.19 -1.31
C VAL A 158 -8.73 8.28 -2.18
N GLN A 159 -8.88 7.96 -3.47
CA GLN A 159 -9.66 8.79 -4.37
C GLN A 159 -11.15 8.44 -4.21
N ALA A 160 -11.95 9.39 -3.73
CA ALA A 160 -13.38 9.19 -3.57
C ALA A 160 -14.13 9.23 -4.91
N PRO A 161 -15.27 8.51 -5.05
CA PRO A 161 -16.10 8.54 -6.27
C PRO A 161 -16.62 9.93 -6.65
N TRP A 162 -16.82 10.82 -5.67
CA TRP A 162 -17.27 12.20 -5.90
C TRP A 162 -16.14 13.17 -6.29
N GLY A 163 -14.90 12.69 -6.43
CA GLY A 163 -13.78 13.46 -6.98
C GLY A 163 -12.78 13.99 -5.93
N ASP A 164 -13.13 13.96 -4.66
CA ASP A 164 -12.22 14.40 -3.60
C ASP A 164 -11.16 13.35 -3.28
N LEU A 165 -10.06 13.81 -2.71
CA LEU A 165 -9.01 12.97 -2.17
C LEU A 165 -9.21 12.89 -0.65
N LEU A 166 -9.22 11.68 -0.12
CA LEU A 166 -9.40 11.41 1.31
C LEU A 166 -8.08 10.92 1.90
N LEU A 167 -7.75 11.44 3.08
CA LEU A 167 -6.68 10.95 3.94
C LEU A 167 -7.32 10.23 5.13
N ILE A 168 -6.93 8.99 5.37
CA ILE A 168 -7.51 8.13 6.41
C ILE A 168 -6.42 7.74 7.39
N GLY A 169 -6.60 8.00 8.67
CA GLY A 169 -5.71 7.56 9.73
C GLY A 169 -6.36 6.41 10.52
N ARG A 170 -5.70 5.25 10.58
CA ARG A 170 -6.13 4.11 11.40
C ARG A 170 -5.36 4.10 12.71
N ILE A 171 -6.10 4.08 13.82
CA ILE A 171 -5.55 4.15 15.18
C ILE A 171 -5.81 2.82 15.89
N PHE A 172 -4.76 2.21 16.43
CA PHE A 172 -4.89 1.04 17.29
C PHE A 172 -5.34 1.46 18.68
N GLY A 173 -6.44 0.88 19.16
CA GLY A 173 -7.04 1.22 20.46
C GLY A 173 -6.52 0.35 21.60
N ASP A 174 -6.18 -0.90 21.30
CA ASP A 174 -5.62 -1.86 22.25
C ASP A 174 -4.51 -2.65 21.57
N TYR A 175 -3.40 -2.84 22.26
CA TYR A 175 -2.25 -3.58 21.76
C TYR A 175 -1.34 -4.01 22.90
N ASP A 176 -0.68 -5.15 22.72
CA ASP A 176 0.43 -5.61 23.55
C ASP A 176 1.54 -6.12 22.62
N LEU A 177 2.65 -5.38 22.57
CA LEU A 177 3.80 -5.70 21.73
C LEU A 177 4.91 -6.44 22.51
N GLU A 178 4.84 -6.43 23.84
CA GLU A 178 5.82 -7.05 24.74
C GLU A 178 5.10 -7.90 25.80
N PRO A 179 4.36 -8.94 25.37
CA PRO A 179 3.53 -9.73 26.26
C PRO A 179 4.37 -10.56 27.23
N GLU A 180 3.79 -10.84 28.40
CA GLU A 180 4.35 -11.78 29.37
C GLU A 180 4.61 -13.17 28.74
N PRO A 181 5.59 -13.96 29.23
CA PRO A 181 5.90 -15.28 28.68
C PRO A 181 4.68 -16.19 28.59
N GLY A 182 4.35 -16.64 27.38
CA GLY A 182 3.19 -17.49 27.09
C GLY A 182 1.94 -16.75 26.59
N ALA A 183 1.92 -15.41 26.67
CA ALA A 183 0.96 -14.58 25.97
C ALA A 183 1.45 -14.23 24.55
N SER A 184 0.57 -13.63 23.77
CA SER A 184 0.76 -13.38 22.34
C SER A 184 0.76 -11.89 22.03
N VAL A 185 1.60 -11.47 21.09
CA VAL A 185 1.57 -10.11 20.56
C VAL A 185 0.23 -9.88 19.85
N PHE A 186 -0.40 -8.74 20.10
CA PHE A 186 -1.61 -8.35 19.41
C PHE A 186 -1.73 -6.83 19.25
N TRP A 187 -2.54 -6.42 18.29
CA TRP A 187 -3.01 -5.04 18.09
C TRP A 187 -4.41 -5.08 17.51
N GLN A 188 -5.22 -4.10 17.87
CA GLN A 188 -6.61 -4.01 17.41
C GLN A 188 -6.96 -2.57 17.02
N THR A 189 -7.65 -2.45 15.90
CA THR A 189 -8.17 -1.16 15.43
C THR A 189 -9.23 -0.66 16.39
N GLY A 190 -9.01 0.54 16.91
CA GLY A 190 -9.96 1.22 17.80
C GLY A 190 -10.77 2.29 17.07
N ARG A 191 -10.11 3.13 16.27
CA ARG A 191 -10.76 4.26 15.60
C ARG A 191 -10.15 4.53 14.24
N ILE A 192 -10.97 5.08 13.35
CA ILE A 192 -10.55 5.61 12.06
C ILE A 192 -10.90 7.10 11.99
N ASN A 193 -9.90 7.92 11.71
CA ASN A 193 -10.07 9.34 11.42
C ASN A 193 -10.04 9.54 9.91
N MET A 194 -10.92 10.39 9.39
CA MET A 194 -11.02 10.64 7.96
C MET A 194 -11.00 12.14 7.68
N TYR A 195 -10.30 12.52 6.61
CA TYR A 195 -10.15 13.91 6.23
C TYR A 195 -10.36 14.08 4.72
N GLU A 196 -11.15 15.07 4.33
CA GLU A 196 -11.15 15.62 2.97
C GLU A 196 -9.93 16.53 2.80
N VAL A 197 -9.20 16.34 1.70
CA VAL A 197 -8.01 17.15 1.38
C VAL A 197 -8.40 18.36 0.54
N ASP A 198 -8.35 19.56 1.13
CA ASP A 198 -8.44 20.83 0.40
C ASP A 198 -7.06 21.17 -0.18
N LYS A 199 -6.88 20.86 -1.46
CA LYS A 199 -5.62 21.08 -2.20
C LYS A 199 -5.31 22.57 -2.42
N VAL A 200 -6.30 23.46 -2.35
CA VAL A 200 -6.13 24.90 -2.60
C VAL A 200 -5.74 25.60 -1.32
N ALA A 201 -6.43 25.29 -0.22
CA ALA A 201 -6.10 25.84 1.09
C ALA A 201 -4.93 25.12 1.77
N SER A 202 -4.49 23.98 1.24
CA SER A 202 -3.56 23.04 1.89
C SER A 202 -4.00 22.73 3.32
N LYS A 203 -5.25 22.24 3.45
CA LYS A 203 -5.86 21.92 4.74
C LYS A 203 -6.58 20.57 4.69
N LEU A 204 -6.61 19.93 5.85
CA LEU A 204 -7.42 18.75 6.11
C LEU A 204 -8.73 19.16 6.78
N LYS A 205 -9.85 18.73 6.21
CA LYS A 205 -11.18 18.92 6.78
C LYS A 205 -11.67 17.57 7.30
N GLU A 206 -11.76 17.44 8.62
CA GLU A 206 -12.26 16.22 9.25
C GLU A 206 -13.69 15.91 8.80
N ILE A 207 -13.92 14.64 8.49
CA ILE A 207 -15.24 14.10 8.16
C ILE A 207 -15.52 12.88 9.03
N ASN A 208 -16.77 12.74 9.46
CA ASN A 208 -17.19 11.64 10.34
C ASN A 208 -18.16 10.67 9.64
N SER A 209 -18.43 10.88 8.35
CA SER A 209 -19.37 10.03 7.61
C SER A 209 -19.00 9.94 6.13
N LEU A 210 -19.11 8.74 5.58
CA LEU A 210 -19.01 8.42 4.16
C LEU A 210 -20.37 8.43 3.45
N ARG A 211 -21.46 8.68 4.20
CA ARG A 211 -22.85 8.68 3.71
C ARG A 211 -23.18 7.33 3.07
N ALA A 212 -23.52 7.32 1.77
CA ALA A 212 -23.85 6.12 1.00
C ALA A 212 -22.61 5.30 0.58
N HIS A 213 -21.41 5.62 1.05
CA HIS A 213 -20.17 4.97 0.61
C HIS A 213 -19.56 4.09 1.70
N VAL A 214 -18.63 3.25 1.27
CA VAL A 214 -17.89 2.30 2.09
C VAL A 214 -16.40 2.39 1.76
N LEU A 215 -15.54 2.23 2.76
CA LEU A 215 -14.10 2.14 2.59
C LEU A 215 -13.61 0.70 2.73
N PHE A 216 -12.64 0.33 1.90
CA PHE A 216 -11.83 -0.88 2.06
C PHE A 216 -10.39 -0.46 2.30
N LEU A 217 -9.82 -0.84 3.45
CA LEU A 217 -8.46 -0.53 3.87
C LEU A 217 -7.65 -1.81 4.08
N GLY A 218 -6.35 -1.76 3.85
CA GLY A 218 -5.47 -2.90 4.09
C GLY A 218 -4.13 -2.81 3.36
N HIS A 219 -3.49 -3.97 3.23
CA HIS A 219 -2.13 -4.07 2.71
C HIS A 219 -2.03 -3.87 1.18
N ASN A 220 -3.16 -3.87 0.45
CA ASN A 220 -3.19 -3.53 -0.96
C ASN A 220 -3.91 -2.20 -1.19
N GLN A 221 -4.34 -1.93 -2.43
CA GLN A 221 -4.99 -0.67 -2.79
C GLN A 221 -6.25 -0.41 -1.93
N SER A 222 -6.25 0.73 -1.25
CA SER A 222 -7.40 1.26 -0.53
C SER A 222 -8.48 1.76 -1.51
N LEU A 223 -9.76 1.47 -1.23
CA LEU A 223 -10.88 1.79 -2.13
C LEU A 223 -12.02 2.49 -1.40
N CYS A 224 -12.70 3.39 -2.10
CA CYS A 224 -13.97 3.99 -1.68
C CYS A 224 -15.03 3.69 -2.74
N LEU A 225 -16.09 3.00 -2.36
CA LEU A 225 -17.14 2.53 -3.27
C LEU A 225 -18.50 3.05 -2.84
N ASN A 226 -19.43 3.19 -3.79
CA ASN A 226 -20.84 3.47 -3.48
C ASN A 226 -21.51 2.16 -3.03
N ALA A 227 -22.05 2.13 -1.81
CA ALA A 227 -22.70 0.95 -1.26
C ALA A 227 -23.99 0.58 -1.99
N GLU A 228 -24.65 1.52 -2.68
CA GLU A 228 -25.85 1.25 -3.49
C GLU A 228 -25.55 0.28 -4.66
N GLU A 229 -24.33 0.30 -5.19
CA GLU A 229 -23.89 -0.63 -6.24
C GLU A 229 -23.64 -2.05 -5.70
N TYR A 230 -23.48 -2.18 -4.39
CA TYR A 230 -23.14 -3.43 -3.71
C TYR A 230 -24.05 -3.65 -2.50
N PRO A 231 -25.30 -4.13 -2.68
CA PRO A 231 -26.30 -4.22 -1.61
C PRO A 231 -25.91 -5.08 -0.39
N ALA A 232 -24.86 -5.90 -0.51
CA ALA A 232 -24.32 -6.68 0.59
C ALA A 232 -23.39 -5.87 1.53
N LEU A 233 -22.95 -4.69 1.11
CA LEU A 233 -22.09 -3.81 1.89
C LEU A 233 -22.91 -2.85 2.73
N LYS A 234 -22.45 -2.60 3.95
CA LYS A 234 -23.04 -1.60 4.83
C LYS A 234 -22.50 -0.22 4.46
N ALA A 235 -23.40 0.71 4.11
CA ALA A 235 -23.03 2.10 3.86
C ALA A 235 -22.51 2.76 5.16
N ASN A 236 -21.66 3.77 5.04
CA ASN A 236 -21.05 4.46 6.18
C ASN A 236 -20.19 3.54 7.07
N HIS A 237 -19.58 2.51 6.48
CA HIS A 237 -18.71 1.57 7.20
C HIS A 237 -17.30 1.51 6.58
N VAL A 238 -16.35 1.01 7.36
CA VAL A 238 -14.99 0.73 6.91
C VAL A 238 -14.68 -0.75 7.10
N TYR A 239 -14.36 -1.44 6.01
CA TYR A 239 -13.88 -2.81 6.01
C TYR A 239 -12.35 -2.76 5.98
N PHE A 240 -11.69 -3.42 6.92
CA PHE A 240 -10.24 -3.37 7.02
C PHE A 240 -9.63 -4.77 7.20
N THR A 241 -8.42 -4.96 6.67
CA THR A 241 -7.59 -6.14 6.94
C THR A 241 -6.36 -5.80 7.78
N ASP A 242 -5.70 -6.80 8.35
CA ASP A 242 -4.45 -6.57 9.10
C ASP A 242 -3.31 -6.24 8.12
N ASP A 243 -2.76 -5.04 8.25
CA ASP A 243 -1.69 -4.51 7.41
C ASP A 243 -0.66 -3.71 8.19
N SER A 244 -0.59 -3.97 9.51
CA SER A 244 0.23 -3.20 10.42
C SER A 244 1.71 -3.20 10.04
N PHE A 245 2.37 -2.05 10.19
CA PHE A 245 3.81 -1.91 10.04
C PHE A 245 4.61 -2.89 10.92
N PHE A 246 4.07 -3.31 12.07
CA PHE A 246 4.74 -4.23 12.99
C PHE A 246 5.15 -5.57 12.35
N TRP A 247 4.48 -6.00 11.27
CA TRP A 247 4.92 -7.15 10.47
C TRP A 247 6.35 -6.98 9.95
N THR A 248 6.72 -5.76 9.57
CA THR A 248 8.03 -5.43 9.02
C THR A 248 9.13 -5.36 10.07
N THR A 249 8.77 -5.28 11.36
CA THR A 249 9.72 -5.35 12.48
C THR A 249 9.86 -6.76 13.04
N GLY A 250 9.26 -7.76 12.39
CA GLY A 250 9.32 -9.17 12.80
C GLY A 250 8.29 -9.56 13.86
N LEU A 251 7.42 -8.65 14.27
CA LEU A 251 6.32 -8.95 15.18
C LEU A 251 5.22 -9.71 14.41
N LYS A 252 4.75 -10.81 14.98
CA LYS A 252 3.67 -11.62 14.40
C LYS A 252 2.44 -11.46 15.26
N ASN A 253 1.37 -10.94 14.67
CA ASN A 253 0.08 -10.91 15.32
C ASN A 253 -0.53 -12.30 15.33
N ASN A 254 -0.90 -12.79 16.51
CA ASN A 254 -1.61 -14.06 16.60
C ASN A 254 -3.12 -13.91 16.35
N HIS A 255 -3.64 -12.68 16.31
CA HIS A 255 -5.02 -12.35 15.97
C HIS A 255 -5.06 -11.35 14.82
N CYS A 256 -5.29 -11.81 13.59
CA CYS A 256 -5.35 -10.92 12.42
C CYS A 256 -6.38 -9.79 12.64
N ASP A 257 -5.91 -8.54 12.76
CA ASP A 257 -6.74 -7.35 12.98
C ASP A 257 -7.57 -6.98 11.74
N MET A 258 -8.67 -7.70 11.56
CA MET A 258 -9.64 -7.51 10.49
C MET A 258 -11.02 -7.24 11.09
N GLY A 259 -11.83 -6.48 10.38
CA GLY A 259 -13.17 -6.17 10.85
C GLY A 259 -13.92 -5.20 9.96
N VAL A 260 -15.17 -4.97 10.36
CA VAL A 260 -16.01 -3.89 9.85
C VAL A 260 -16.21 -2.90 10.99
N LEU A 261 -15.92 -1.63 10.73
CA LEU A 261 -16.14 -0.52 11.66
C LEU A 261 -17.35 0.30 11.18
N ASP A 262 -18.34 0.47 12.03
CA ASP A 262 -19.42 1.43 11.82
C ASP A 262 -18.92 2.84 12.21
N LEU A 263 -19.07 3.81 11.30
CA LEU A 263 -18.62 5.18 11.54
C LEU A 263 -19.58 6.01 12.41
N ASP A 264 -20.83 5.56 12.59
CA ASP A 264 -21.82 6.30 13.38
C ASP A 264 -21.56 6.15 14.89
N ASP A 265 -21.18 4.96 15.35
CA ASP A 265 -20.94 4.67 16.77
C ASP A 265 -19.54 4.10 17.10
N ASN A 266 -18.68 3.92 16.09
CA ASN A 266 -17.37 3.26 16.19
C ASN A 266 -17.44 1.81 16.70
N SER A 267 -18.58 1.14 16.55
CA SER A 267 -18.69 -0.28 16.86
C SER A 267 -17.92 -1.12 15.82
N ARG A 268 -17.31 -2.20 16.31
CA ARG A 268 -16.52 -3.12 15.49
C ARG A 268 -17.20 -4.48 15.44
N GLU A 269 -17.31 -5.01 14.22
CA GLU A 269 -17.75 -6.38 13.95
C GLU A 269 -16.59 -7.19 13.34
N GLU A 270 -16.53 -8.48 13.66
CA GLU A 270 -15.57 -9.40 13.04
C GLU A 270 -16.09 -9.90 11.68
N ILE A 271 -15.22 -9.93 10.65
CA ILE A 271 -15.60 -10.41 9.32
C ILE A 271 -15.67 -11.95 9.25
N ILE A 272 -14.80 -12.66 9.98
CA ILE A 272 -14.69 -14.12 9.91
C ILE A 272 -14.67 -14.70 11.32
N SER A 273 -15.61 -15.60 11.61
CA SER A 273 -15.61 -16.45 12.80
C SER A 273 -15.95 -17.90 12.44
N PRO A 274 -15.14 -18.90 12.83
CA PRO A 274 -13.85 -18.79 13.54
C PRO A 274 -12.71 -18.33 12.63
N HIS A 275 -11.68 -17.69 13.20
CA HIS A 275 -10.52 -17.19 12.46
C HIS A 275 -9.70 -18.32 11.84
N LEU A 276 -9.83 -18.52 10.53
CA LEU A 276 -9.05 -19.48 9.75
C LEU A 276 -7.87 -18.82 9.00
N CYS A 277 -7.50 -17.61 9.39
CA CYS A 277 -6.48 -16.83 8.68
C CYS A 277 -5.07 -17.27 9.07
N SER A 278 -4.24 -17.49 8.06
CA SER A 278 -2.79 -17.57 8.27
C SER A 278 -2.28 -16.21 8.73
N ASN A 279 -1.31 -16.20 9.65
CA ASN A 279 -0.61 -14.98 10.07
C ASN A 279 0.35 -14.45 8.98
N PHE A 280 0.38 -15.08 7.80
CA PHE A 280 1.18 -14.63 6.65
C PHE A 280 0.71 -15.29 5.33
N PRO A 281 0.68 -14.56 4.20
CA PRO A 281 0.86 -13.12 4.08
C PRO A 281 -0.34 -12.32 4.60
N ALA A 282 -0.20 -10.99 4.71
CA ALA A 282 -1.30 -10.10 5.09
C ALA A 282 -2.54 -10.32 4.19
N PRO A 283 -3.76 -10.38 4.76
CA PRO A 283 -4.97 -10.53 3.97
C PRO A 283 -5.18 -9.34 3.01
N MET A 284 -5.57 -9.63 1.77
CA MET A 284 -5.76 -8.63 0.72
C MET A 284 -7.19 -8.65 0.19
N TRP A 285 -7.69 -7.48 -0.20
CA TRP A 285 -8.98 -7.35 -0.90
C TRP A 285 -8.83 -7.67 -2.38
N ILE A 286 -9.63 -8.59 -2.90
CA ILE A 286 -9.64 -8.94 -4.33
C ILE A 286 -10.99 -8.56 -4.92
N THR A 287 -10.99 -7.65 -5.90
CA THR A 287 -12.17 -7.38 -6.72
C THR A 287 -12.08 -8.21 -8.00
N ALA A 288 -12.88 -9.26 -8.11
CA ALA A 288 -12.94 -10.06 -9.32
C ALA A 288 -13.87 -9.40 -10.35
N ASP A 289 -13.33 -8.94 -11.47
CA ASP A 289 -14.14 -8.55 -12.63
C ASP A 289 -14.39 -9.77 -13.54
N LEU A 290 -15.46 -10.50 -13.22
CA LEU A 290 -15.86 -11.69 -13.98
C LEU A 290 -16.26 -11.37 -15.43
N ARG A 291 -16.57 -10.11 -15.78
CA ARG A 291 -16.94 -9.74 -17.17
C ARG A 291 -15.74 -9.82 -18.11
N LYS A 292 -14.52 -9.62 -17.61
CA LYS A 292 -13.28 -9.79 -18.37
C LYS A 292 -12.85 -11.25 -18.55
N MET A 293 -13.32 -12.18 -17.71
CA MET A 293 -13.03 -13.61 -17.87
C MET A 293 -13.72 -14.22 -19.10
N ASN A 294 -14.90 -13.72 -19.48
CA ASN A 294 -15.65 -14.21 -20.65
C ASN A 294 -15.09 -13.74 -22.01
N LEU A 295 -14.18 -12.76 -22.04
CA LEU A 295 -13.54 -12.33 -23.29
C LEU A 295 -12.38 -13.24 -23.71
N ALA A 296 -11.79 -13.99 -22.77
CA ALA A 296 -10.73 -14.96 -23.07
C ALA A 296 -11.26 -16.30 -23.63
N SER A 297 -12.56 -16.59 -23.46
CA SER A 297 -13.16 -17.88 -23.88
C SER A 297 -13.86 -17.84 -25.25
N VAL A 298 -13.94 -16.69 -25.92
CA VAL A 298 -14.60 -16.56 -27.24
C VAL A 298 -13.61 -16.55 -28.41
N GLY A 299 -12.31 -16.76 -28.13
CA GLY A 299 -11.24 -16.78 -29.12
C GLY A 299 -10.85 -18.16 -29.67
N VAL A 300 -11.76 -19.13 -29.77
CA VAL A 300 -11.55 -20.36 -30.55
C VAL A 300 -12.88 -20.82 -31.16
N ALA A 301 -13.15 -20.41 -32.40
CA ALA A 301 -14.06 -21.08 -33.31
C ALA A 301 -13.52 -20.94 -34.73
#